data_AF-A0A933RV37-F1
#
_entry.id   AF-A0A933RV37-F1
#
_cell.length_a   1.000
_cell.length_b   1.000
_cell.length_c   1.000
_cell.angle_alpha   90.00
_cell.angle_beta   90.00
_cell.angle_gamma   90.00
#
_symmetry.space_group_name_H-M   'P 1'
#
loop_
_entity.id
_entity.type
_entity.pdbx_description
1 polymer ?
#
loop_
_entity_poly.entity_id
_entity_poly.type
_entity_poly.pdbx_seq_one_letter_code
_entity_poly.pdbx_strand_id
1 'polypeptide(L)'
;MMNPLEDSMWLRQTFTASSRAPATTDDFFESYRLYRGYCEHENSLIQQRMSLLLTIQTWLFGLSGFLMEGKAGQLTSSHVRPLLFVMAFVGLIASLSSLFAIAAAWSAQSALIKNWKHNPRVSTELRDAYPKLSAGGSRWAKWAGKALIAFPCLCAVAWVYWLWTLWQMKEAQPGPCPMPCPTSWFV
;
A
#
# COMPACT_ATOMS: atom_id res chain seq x y z
N MET A 1 17.33 13.55 14.04
CA MET A 1 16.31 13.15 13.04
C MET A 1 16.07 14.37 12.16
N MET A 2 16.54 14.35 10.92
CA MET A 2 16.26 15.40 9.95
C MET A 2 14.79 15.32 9.52
N ASN A 3 14.21 16.49 9.24
CA ASN A 3 12.79 16.61 8.91
C ASN A 3 12.60 16.05 7.47
N PRO A 4 11.76 15.02 7.25
CA PRO A 4 11.64 14.36 5.93
C PRO A 4 11.20 15.30 4.80
N LEU A 5 10.61 16.45 5.15
CA LEU A 5 10.27 17.51 4.20
C LEU A 5 11.51 18.26 3.68
N GLU A 6 12.53 18.51 4.52
CA GLU A 6 13.75 19.22 4.13
C GLU A 6 14.61 18.37 3.18
N ASP A 7 14.70 17.06 3.41
CA ASP A 7 15.43 16.13 2.53
C ASP A 7 14.85 16.10 1.11
N SER A 8 13.51 16.10 1.00
CA SER A 8 12.84 16.11 -0.30
C SER A 8 13.04 17.42 -1.07
N MET A 9 13.21 18.53 -0.35
CA MET A 9 13.39 19.87 -0.93
C MET A 9 14.82 20.06 -1.45
N TRP A 10 15.82 19.57 -0.70
CA TRP A 10 17.23 19.55 -1.13
C TRP A 10 17.44 18.68 -2.38
N LEU A 11 16.78 17.52 -2.44
CA LEU A 11 16.83 16.66 -3.63
C LEU A 11 16.20 17.33 -4.86
N ARG A 12 15.11 18.08 -4.71
CA ARG A 12 14.53 18.86 -5.83
C ARG A 12 15.44 19.99 -6.28
N GLN A 13 16.03 20.75 -5.35
CA GLN A 13 16.92 21.87 -5.67
C GLN A 13 18.20 21.40 -6.37
N THR A 14 18.80 20.31 -5.90
CA THR A 14 19.98 19.71 -6.54
C THR A 14 19.65 19.14 -7.92
N PHE A 15 18.47 18.55 -8.12
CA PHE A 15 18.03 18.12 -9.46
C PHE A 15 17.85 19.29 -10.43
N THR A 16 17.31 20.42 -9.96
CA THR A 16 17.18 21.64 -10.79
C THR A 16 18.51 22.34 -11.03
N ALA A 17 19.47 22.24 -10.11
CA ALA A 17 20.81 22.83 -10.27
C ALA A 17 21.74 21.96 -11.13
N SER A 18 21.60 20.64 -11.06
CA SER A 18 22.30 19.63 -11.87
C SER A 18 21.78 19.59 -13.33
N SER A 19 20.84 20.45 -13.70
CA SER A 19 20.39 20.60 -15.08
C SER A 19 21.35 21.39 -15.97
N ARG A 20 22.65 21.48 -15.66
CA ARG A 20 23.71 21.75 -16.67
C ARG A 20 24.09 20.44 -17.37
N ALA A 21 24.42 20.50 -18.65
CA ALA A 21 24.91 19.31 -19.33
C ALA A 21 26.21 18.87 -18.66
N PRO A 22 26.40 17.57 -18.34
CA PRO A 22 27.68 17.09 -17.85
C PRO A 22 28.73 17.44 -18.91
N ALA A 23 29.70 18.27 -18.53
CA ALA A 23 30.77 18.69 -19.43
C ALA A 23 31.86 17.61 -19.50
N THR A 24 31.92 16.76 -18.47
CA THR A 24 32.93 15.72 -18.29
C THR A 24 32.30 14.36 -17.97
N THR A 25 33.06 13.28 -18.16
CA THR A 25 32.68 11.92 -17.74
C THR A 25 32.43 11.81 -16.24
N ASP A 26 33.13 12.62 -15.45
CA ASP A 26 33.01 12.66 -13.99
C ASP A 26 31.65 13.25 -13.57
N ASP A 27 31.20 14.32 -14.24
CA ASP A 27 29.87 14.91 -14.03
C ASP A 27 28.74 13.90 -14.34
N PHE A 28 28.93 13.06 -15.37
CA PHE A 28 27.98 12.01 -15.70
C PHE A 28 27.93 10.93 -14.61
N PHE A 29 29.09 10.47 -14.15
CA PHE A 29 29.18 9.46 -13.10
C PHE A 29 28.52 9.94 -11.80
N GLU A 30 28.75 11.20 -11.42
CA GLU A 30 28.12 11.82 -10.25
C GLU A 30 26.61 11.91 -10.41
N SER A 31 26.13 12.36 -11.58
CA SER A 31 24.70 12.40 -11.89
C SER A 31 24.08 11.01 -11.82
N TYR A 32 24.72 10.01 -12.43
CA TYR A 32 24.25 8.62 -12.38
C TYR A 32 24.19 8.09 -10.94
N ARG A 33 25.22 8.34 -10.14
CA ARG A 33 25.27 7.96 -8.72
C ARG A 33 24.14 8.61 -7.92
N LEU A 34 23.87 9.89 -8.14
CA LEU A 34 22.78 10.61 -7.48
C LEU A 34 21.40 10.03 -7.88
N TYR A 35 21.16 9.82 -9.17
CA TYR A 35 19.92 9.22 -9.67
C TYR A 35 19.70 7.81 -9.13
N ARG A 36 20.75 6.99 -9.10
CA ARG A 36 20.69 5.65 -8.55
C ARG A 36 20.41 5.67 -7.05
N GLY A 37 21.10 6.53 -6.29
CA GLY A 37 20.87 6.69 -4.86
C GLY A 37 19.44 7.13 -4.55
N TYR A 38 18.87 8.04 -5.35
CA TYR A 38 17.48 8.44 -5.23
C TYR A 38 16.51 7.27 -5.49
N CYS A 39 16.75 6.47 -6.53
CA CYS A 39 15.94 5.29 -6.81
C CYS A 39 15.98 4.26 -5.67
N GLU A 40 17.17 4.00 -5.12
CA GLU A 40 17.36 3.08 -4.00
C GLU A 40 16.65 3.58 -2.73
N HIS A 41 16.71 4.89 -2.46
CA HIS A 41 16.02 5.51 -1.34
C HIS A 41 14.49 5.40 -1.45
N GLU A 42 13.92 5.79 -2.60
CA GLU A 42 12.48 5.64 -2.84
C GLU A 42 12.02 4.19 -2.73
N ASN A 43 12.81 3.25 -3.25
CA ASN A 43 12.49 1.82 -3.15
C ASN A 43 12.48 1.33 -1.68
N SER A 44 13.44 1.80 -0.87
CA SER A 44 13.48 1.50 0.57
C SER A 44 12.26 2.05 1.30
N LEU A 45 11.85 3.29 1.01
CA LEU A 45 10.64 3.90 1.58
C LEU A 45 9.38 3.10 1.22
N ILE A 46 9.25 2.64 -0.03
CA ILE A 46 8.13 1.80 -0.46
C ILE A 46 8.13 0.48 0.32
N GLN A 47 9.27 -0.20 0.42
CA GLN A 47 9.37 -1.46 1.15
C GLN A 47 9.00 -1.30 2.63
N GLN A 48 9.48 -0.24 3.29
CA GLN A 48 9.15 0.06 4.68
C GLN A 48 7.65 0.36 4.87
N ARG A 49 7.03 1.12 3.97
CA ARG A 49 5.58 1.39 4.01
C ARG A 49 4.78 0.11 3.81
N MET A 50 5.18 -0.71 2.84
CA MET A 50 4.52 -1.99 2.55
C MET A 50 4.59 -2.96 3.73
N SER A 51 5.75 -3.10 4.38
CA SER A 51 5.89 -3.99 5.53
C SER A 51 5.05 -3.53 6.72
N LEU A 52 4.98 -2.23 6.97
CA LEU A 52 4.12 -1.66 8.02
C LEU A 52 2.64 -1.92 7.72
N LEU A 53 2.21 -1.68 6.49
CA LEU A 53 0.83 -1.91 6.05
C LEU A 53 0.45 -3.38 6.14
N LEU A 54 1.31 -4.28 5.68
CA LEU A 54 1.14 -5.73 5.82
C LEU A 54 0.94 -6.16 7.28
N THR A 55 1.76 -5.58 8.18
CA THR A 55 1.68 -5.86 9.62
C THR A 55 0.35 -5.41 10.19
N ILE A 56 -0.10 -4.19 9.86
CA ILE A 56 -1.38 -3.65 10.31
C ILE A 56 -2.55 -4.49 9.78
N GLN A 57 -2.53 -4.86 8.49
CA GLN A 57 -3.57 -5.68 7.88
C GLN A 57 -3.69 -7.06 8.56
N THR A 58 -2.56 -7.73 8.74
CA THR A 58 -2.51 -9.04 9.40
C THR A 58 -3.01 -8.96 10.84
N TRP A 59 -2.62 -7.90 11.55
CA TRP A 59 -3.06 -7.67 12.92
C TRP A 59 -4.57 -7.40 13.01
N LEU A 60 -5.12 -6.58 12.11
CA LEU A 60 -6.56 -6.31 12.03
C LEU A 60 -7.36 -7.58 11.72
N PHE A 61 -6.90 -8.41 10.78
CA PHE A 61 -7.54 -9.70 10.49
C PHE A 61 -7.47 -10.65 11.69
N GLY A 62 -6.30 -10.78 12.31
CA GLY A 62 -6.13 -11.63 13.51
C GLY A 62 -7.03 -11.19 14.66
N LEU A 63 -7.07 -9.88 14.94
CA LEU A 63 -7.94 -9.34 15.98
C LEU A 63 -9.42 -9.52 15.64
N SER A 64 -9.82 -9.35 14.37
CA SER A 64 -11.19 -9.61 13.94
C SER A 64 -11.61 -11.08 14.11
N GLY A 65 -10.71 -12.01 13.78
CA GLY A 65 -10.94 -13.44 13.97
C GLY A 65 -11.06 -13.81 15.45
N PHE A 66 -10.16 -13.29 16.29
CA PHE A 66 -10.21 -13.49 17.74
C PHE A 66 -11.52 -13.01 18.36
N LEU A 67 -12.02 -11.84 17.93
CA LEU A 67 -13.30 -11.30 18.39
C LEU A 67 -14.50 -12.17 18.00
N MET A 68 -14.41 -12.92 16.89
CA MET A 68 -15.47 -13.84 16.48
C MET A 68 -15.41 -15.17 17.24
N GLU A 69 -14.22 -15.69 17.50
CA GLU A 69 -14.03 -16.98 18.16
C GLU A 69 -14.44 -16.94 19.64
N GLY A 70 -14.06 -15.88 20.36
CA GLY A 70 -14.35 -15.74 21.79
C GLY A 70 -15.84 -15.59 22.13
N LYS A 71 -16.72 -15.39 21.13
CA LYS A 71 -18.13 -15.04 21.34
C LYS A 71 -19.06 -15.61 20.26
N ALA A 72 -18.88 -16.86 19.83
CA ALA A 72 -19.77 -17.50 18.85
C ALA A 72 -21.28 -17.37 19.20
N GLY A 73 -21.65 -17.36 20.49
CA GLY A 73 -23.02 -17.09 20.96
C GLY A 73 -23.33 -15.63 21.36
N GLN A 74 -22.32 -14.77 21.47
CA GLN A 74 -22.42 -13.35 21.88
C GLN A 74 -22.07 -12.36 20.75
N LEU A 75 -21.89 -12.83 19.51
CA LEU A 75 -21.76 -12.00 18.31
C LEU A 75 -22.99 -11.08 18.09
N THR A 76 -24.09 -11.37 18.77
CA THR A 76 -25.29 -10.53 18.90
C THR A 76 -25.16 -9.39 19.91
N SER A 77 -24.08 -9.32 20.70
CA SER A 77 -23.86 -8.24 21.65
C SER A 77 -23.74 -6.91 20.89
N SER A 78 -24.61 -5.95 21.22
CA SER A 78 -24.75 -4.68 20.52
C SER A 78 -23.45 -3.86 20.43
N HIS A 79 -22.47 -4.12 21.30
CA HIS A 79 -21.20 -3.40 21.37
C HIS A 79 -20.10 -3.99 20.49
N VAL A 80 -20.06 -5.31 20.28
CA VAL A 80 -19.00 -5.96 19.48
C VAL A 80 -19.21 -5.69 17.99
N ARG A 81 -20.48 -5.66 17.58
CA ARG A 81 -20.89 -5.45 16.20
C ARG A 81 -20.38 -4.14 15.57
N PRO A 82 -20.61 -2.94 16.14
CA PRO A 82 -20.10 -1.70 15.57
C PRO A 82 -18.57 -1.67 15.54
N LEU A 83 -17.90 -2.31 16.51
CA LEU A 83 -16.44 -2.40 16.53
C LEU A 83 -15.90 -3.19 15.33
N LEU A 84 -16.53 -4.31 14.96
CA LEU A 84 -16.17 -5.07 13.76
C LEU A 84 -16.35 -4.25 12.47
N PHE A 85 -17.42 -3.44 12.37
CA PHE A 85 -17.60 -2.52 11.25
C PHE A 85 -16.50 -1.46 11.19
N VAL A 86 -16.19 -0.82 12.32
CA VAL A 86 -15.12 0.19 12.39
C VAL A 86 -13.78 -0.41 11.97
N MET A 87 -13.43 -1.59 12.48
CA MET A 87 -12.21 -2.29 12.08
C MET A 87 -12.17 -2.59 10.58
N ALA A 88 -13.29 -3.02 10.00
CA ALA A 88 -13.37 -3.30 8.57
C ALA A 88 -13.22 -2.03 7.71
N PHE A 89 -13.81 -0.91 8.13
CA PHE A 89 -13.59 0.38 7.49
C PHE A 89 -12.15 0.86 7.59
N VAL A 90 -11.52 0.74 8.76
CA VAL A 90 -10.11 1.09 8.96
C VAL A 90 -9.21 0.24 8.05
N GLY A 91 -9.47 -1.07 7.98
CA GLY A 91 -8.74 -1.99 7.10
C GLY A 91 -8.91 -1.65 5.61
N LEU A 92 -10.11 -1.25 5.19
CA LEU A 92 -10.39 -0.79 3.83
C LEU A 92 -9.65 0.51 3.50
N ILE A 93 -9.74 1.53 4.37
CA ILE A 93 -9.05 2.81 4.20
C ILE A 93 -7.53 2.59 4.11
N ALA A 94 -6.98 1.75 4.99
CA ALA A 94 -5.56 1.38 4.96
C ALA A 94 -5.17 0.69 3.65
N SER A 95 -6.02 -0.18 3.10
CA SER A 95 -5.77 -0.84 1.80
C SER A 95 -5.77 0.16 0.64
N LEU A 96 -6.73 1.08 0.62
CA LEU A 96 -6.84 2.12 -0.42
C LEU A 96 -5.68 3.11 -0.35
N SER A 97 -5.31 3.58 0.84
CA SER A 97 -4.18 4.49 1.00
C SER A 97 -2.87 3.83 0.55
N SER A 98 -2.71 2.53 0.80
CA SER A 98 -1.59 1.73 0.28
C SER A 98 -1.55 1.73 -1.25
N LEU A 99 -2.69 1.51 -1.90
CA LEU A 99 -2.80 1.53 -3.37
C LEU A 99 -2.36 2.88 -3.95
N PHE A 100 -2.85 3.98 -3.38
CA PHE A 100 -2.45 5.32 -3.82
C PHE A 100 -0.96 5.57 -3.60
N ALA A 101 -0.40 5.15 -2.46
CA ALA A 101 1.03 5.31 -2.18
C ALA A 101 1.90 4.53 -3.18
N ILE A 102 1.56 3.27 -3.49
CA ILE A 102 2.27 2.45 -4.48
C ILE A 102 2.13 3.05 -5.88
N ALA A 103 0.92 3.47 -6.26
CA ALA A 103 0.67 4.07 -7.57
C ALA A 103 1.46 5.38 -7.76
N ALA A 104 1.49 6.23 -6.73
CA ALA A 104 2.28 7.47 -6.73
C ALA A 104 3.78 7.17 -6.88
N ALA A 105 4.29 6.20 -6.13
CA ALA A 105 5.69 5.80 -6.20
C ALA A 105 6.05 5.19 -7.57
N TRP A 106 5.16 4.36 -8.13
CA TRP A 106 5.33 3.81 -9.48
C TRP A 106 5.36 4.91 -10.54
N SER A 107 4.46 5.89 -10.42
CA SER A 107 4.39 7.05 -11.32
C SER A 107 5.70 7.86 -11.25
N ALA A 108 6.19 8.13 -10.04
CA ALA A 108 7.46 8.83 -9.82
C ALA A 108 8.64 8.09 -10.45
N GLN A 109 8.77 6.78 -10.20
CA GLN A 109 9.82 5.96 -10.82
C GLN A 109 9.72 5.93 -12.35
N SER A 110 8.51 5.77 -12.88
CA SER A 110 8.27 5.75 -14.32
C SER A 110 8.64 7.08 -14.99
N ALA A 111 8.29 8.20 -14.34
CA ALA A 111 8.69 9.53 -14.79
C ALA A 111 10.21 9.70 -14.76
N LEU A 112 10.88 9.24 -13.70
CA LEU A 112 12.34 9.30 -13.58
C LEU A 112 13.03 8.50 -14.68
N ILE A 113 12.58 7.27 -14.93
CA ILE A 113 13.12 6.39 -15.98
C ILE A 113 12.87 7.02 -17.36
N LYS A 114 11.70 7.60 -17.58
CA LYS A 114 11.36 8.29 -18.84
C LYS A 114 12.27 9.50 -19.06
N ASN A 115 12.45 10.33 -18.03
CA ASN A 115 13.33 11.49 -18.09
C ASN A 115 14.79 11.09 -18.33
N TRP A 116 15.27 10.03 -17.68
CA TRP A 116 16.61 9.49 -17.91
C TRP A 116 16.82 9.03 -19.36
N LYS A 117 15.86 8.28 -19.91
CA LYS A 117 15.91 7.79 -21.30
C LYS A 117 15.83 8.92 -22.33
N HIS A 118 15.12 10.00 -22.03
CA HIS A 118 15.00 11.12 -22.96
C HIS A 118 15.98 12.25 -22.69
N ASN A 119 16.90 12.10 -21.73
CA ASN A 119 17.91 13.11 -21.47
C ASN A 119 18.88 13.17 -22.68
N PRO A 120 18.85 14.24 -23.49
CA PRO A 120 19.64 14.32 -24.72
C PRO A 120 21.13 14.51 -24.47
N ARG A 121 21.52 14.71 -23.21
CA ARG A 121 22.88 15.05 -22.79
C ARG A 121 23.75 13.83 -22.50
N VAL A 122 23.15 12.64 -22.50
CA VAL A 122 23.86 11.38 -22.26
C VAL A 122 24.00 10.69 -23.60
N SER A 123 25.23 10.49 -24.09
CA SER A 123 25.47 9.72 -25.31
C SER A 123 24.93 8.29 -25.13
N THR A 124 24.43 7.71 -26.22
CA THR A 124 23.88 6.34 -26.20
C THR A 124 24.94 5.33 -25.75
N GLU A 125 26.20 5.51 -26.16
CA GLU A 125 27.31 4.66 -25.76
C GLU A 125 27.57 4.67 -24.26
N LEU A 126 27.59 5.86 -23.63
CA LEU A 126 27.69 5.94 -22.16
C LEU A 126 26.48 5.26 -21.52
N ARG A 127 25.27 5.48 -22.05
CA ARG A 127 24.07 4.89 -21.45
C ARG A 127 24.09 3.36 -21.45
N ASP A 128 24.63 2.75 -22.50
CA ASP A 128 24.72 1.30 -22.65
C ASP A 128 25.90 0.71 -21.86
N ALA A 129 26.94 1.50 -21.59
CA ALA A 129 28.07 1.10 -20.76
C ALA A 129 27.72 0.96 -19.26
N TYR A 130 26.69 1.68 -18.78
CA TYR A 130 26.27 1.63 -17.39
C TYR A 130 25.13 0.63 -17.15
N PRO A 131 25.09 -0.02 -15.97
CA PRO A 131 24.00 -0.92 -15.65
C PRO A 131 22.67 -0.16 -15.62
N LYS A 132 21.59 -0.87 -15.99
CA LYS A 132 20.24 -0.30 -15.94
C LYS A 132 19.97 0.22 -14.52
N LEU A 133 19.45 1.44 -14.41
CA LEU A 133 19.13 2.06 -13.11
C LEU A 133 18.23 1.20 -12.23
N SER A 134 17.39 0.35 -12.83
CA SER A 134 16.70 -0.71 -12.10
C SER A 134 17.65 -1.91 -11.90
N ALA A 135 18.20 -2.05 -10.70
CA ALA A 135 19.15 -3.11 -10.34
C ALA A 135 18.63 -4.55 -10.52
N GLY A 136 17.32 -4.75 -10.67
CA GLY A 136 16.72 -6.07 -10.90
C GLY A 136 16.46 -6.33 -12.38
N GLY A 137 17.06 -7.39 -12.93
CA GLY A 137 16.85 -7.86 -14.31
C GLY A 137 15.38 -7.73 -14.78
N SER A 138 15.22 -7.21 -16.00
CA SER A 138 14.00 -6.57 -16.52
C SER A 138 12.67 -7.32 -16.46
N ARG A 139 12.66 -8.60 -16.09
CA ARG A 139 11.44 -9.43 -15.97
C ARG A 139 10.97 -9.57 -14.52
N TRP A 140 11.88 -9.92 -13.60
CA TRP A 140 11.50 -10.20 -12.22
C TRP A 140 11.09 -8.93 -11.48
N ALA A 141 11.81 -7.82 -11.67
CA ALA A 141 11.44 -6.53 -11.09
C ALA A 141 10.07 -6.03 -11.59
N LYS A 142 9.76 -6.22 -12.88
CA LYS A 142 8.45 -5.87 -13.43
C LYS A 142 7.34 -6.73 -12.84
N TRP A 143 7.59 -8.03 -12.68
CA TRP A 143 6.62 -8.96 -12.12
C TRP A 143 6.38 -8.70 -10.62
N ALA A 144 7.45 -8.56 -9.83
CA ALA A 144 7.36 -8.21 -8.42
C ALA A 144 6.63 -6.88 -8.20
N GLY A 145 6.89 -5.89 -9.06
CA GLY A 145 6.15 -4.64 -9.05
C GLY A 145 4.64 -4.80 -9.29
N LYS A 146 4.22 -5.66 -10.23
CA LYS A 146 2.80 -5.97 -10.43
C LYS A 146 2.20 -6.74 -9.25
N ALA A 147 2.95 -7.69 -8.70
CA ALA A 147 2.51 -8.47 -7.53
C ALA A 147 2.31 -7.56 -6.30
N LEU A 148 3.16 -6.55 -6.12
CA LEU A 148 3.03 -5.55 -5.07
C LEU A 148 1.74 -4.73 -5.17
N ILE A 149 1.22 -4.47 -6.38
CA ILE A 149 -0.07 -3.81 -6.58
C ILE A 149 -1.24 -4.77 -6.33
N ALA A 150 -1.08 -6.04 -6.69
CA ALA A 150 -2.13 -7.04 -6.50
C ALA A 150 -2.47 -7.27 -5.02
N PHE A 151 -1.47 -7.24 -4.14
CA PHE A 151 -1.66 -7.50 -2.71
C PHE A 151 -2.69 -6.56 -2.04
N PRO A 152 -2.54 -5.22 -2.06
CA PRO A 152 -3.51 -4.32 -1.42
C PRO A 152 -4.89 -4.34 -2.12
N CYS A 153 -4.97 -4.66 -3.42
CA CYS A 153 -6.25 -4.93 -4.08
C CYS A 153 -6.95 -6.15 -3.46
N LEU A 154 -6.22 -7.25 -3.23
CA LEU A 154 -6.77 -8.44 -2.59
C LEU A 154 -7.22 -8.14 -1.14
N CYS A 155 -6.45 -7.37 -0.38
CA CYS A 155 -6.87 -6.92 0.95
C CYS A 155 -8.15 -6.07 0.89
N ALA A 156 -8.24 -5.12 -0.05
CA ALA A 156 -9.44 -4.30 -0.21
C ALA A 156 -10.67 -5.16 -0.54
N VAL A 157 -10.53 -6.13 -1.44
CA VAL A 157 -11.60 -7.10 -1.77
C VAL A 157 -11.98 -7.93 -0.54
N ALA A 158 -11.00 -8.40 0.24
CA ALA A 158 -11.25 -9.14 1.48
C ALA A 158 -12.04 -8.31 2.50
N TRP A 159 -11.72 -7.02 2.66
CA TRP A 159 -12.49 -6.12 3.54
C TRP A 159 -13.89 -5.82 3.03
N VAL A 160 -14.07 -5.65 1.73
CA VAL A 160 -15.41 -5.48 1.13
C VAL A 160 -16.26 -6.73 1.35
N TYR A 161 -15.67 -7.90 1.12
CA TYR A 161 -16.33 -9.18 1.38
C TYR A 161 -16.69 -9.31 2.86
N TRP A 162 -15.79 -8.92 3.77
CA TRP A 162 -16.05 -8.91 5.20
C TRP A 162 -17.17 -7.96 5.62
N LEU A 163 -17.19 -6.74 5.07
CA LEU A 163 -18.30 -5.80 5.30
C LEU A 163 -19.63 -6.37 4.81
N TRP A 164 -19.61 -7.04 3.66
CA TRP A 164 -20.78 -7.71 3.11
C TRP A 164 -21.27 -8.84 4.02
N THR A 165 -20.40 -9.69 4.57
CA THR A 165 -20.82 -10.74 5.51
C THR A 165 -21.40 -10.15 6.80
N LEU A 166 -20.79 -9.10 7.37
CA LEU A 166 -21.32 -8.38 8.54
C LEU A 166 -22.68 -7.73 8.27
N TRP A 167 -22.90 -7.28 7.03
CA TRP A 167 -24.17 -6.76 6.56
C TRP A 167 -25.23 -7.86 6.50
N GLN A 168 -24.93 -9.01 5.89
CA GLN A 168 -25.85 -10.15 5.80
C GLN A 168 -26.27 -10.65 7.19
N MET A 169 -25.35 -10.69 8.15
CA MET A 169 -25.67 -11.03 9.55
C MET A 169 -26.62 -10.03 10.23
N LYS A 170 -26.83 -8.83 9.66
CA LYS A 170 -27.82 -7.85 10.14
C LYS A 170 -29.23 -8.26 9.81
N GLU A 171 -29.41 -8.74 8.59
CA GLU A 171 -30.72 -9.06 8.04
C GLU A 171 -31.21 -10.42 8.57
N ALA A 172 -30.29 -11.32 8.92
CA ALA A 172 -30.60 -12.64 9.45
C ALA A 172 -31.05 -12.66 10.93
N GLN A 173 -31.15 -11.52 11.63
CA GLN A 173 -31.71 -11.49 12.98
C GLN A 173 -33.23 -11.73 12.88
N PRO A 174 -33.75 -12.91 13.30
CA PRO A 174 -35.19 -13.13 13.30
C PRO A 174 -35.81 -12.04 14.16
N GLY A 175 -36.89 -11.43 13.66
CA GLY A 175 -37.68 -10.49 14.45
C GLY A 175 -38.04 -11.10 15.80
N PRO A 176 -38.30 -10.28 16.84
CA PRO A 176 -38.63 -10.77 18.17
C PRO A 176 -39.68 -11.88 18.03
N CYS A 177 -39.37 -13.07 18.53
CA CYS A 177 -40.29 -14.20 18.45
C CYS A 177 -41.67 -13.70 18.88
N PRO A 178 -42.74 -13.95 18.10
CA PRO A 178 -44.08 -13.61 18.55
C PRO A 178 -44.21 -14.21 19.95
N MET A 179 -44.56 -13.35 20.93
CA MET A 179 -44.53 -13.73 22.34
C MET A 179 -45.17 -15.10 22.50
N PRO A 180 -44.59 -16.01 23.31
CA PRO A 180 -45.19 -17.31 23.56
C PRO A 180 -46.64 -17.05 23.94
N CYS A 181 -47.58 -17.60 23.14
CA CYS A 181 -49.00 -17.47 23.41
C CYS A 181 -49.20 -17.82 24.88
N PRO A 182 -49.90 -16.97 25.68
CA PRO A 182 -50.16 -17.30 27.06
C PRO A 182 -50.82 -18.68 27.05
N THR A 183 -50.13 -19.67 27.62
CA THR A 183 -50.68 -20.98 27.95
C THR A 183 -51.71 -20.77 29.05
N SER A 184 -52.84 -20.19 28.65
CA SER A 184 -54.07 -20.26 29.38
C SER A 184 -54.67 -21.63 29.08
N TRP A 185 -55.08 -22.32 30.14
CA TRP A 185 -55.96 -23.49 30.16
C TRP A 185 -55.29 -24.86 30.00
N PHE A 186 -55.05 -25.51 31.14
CA PHE A 186 -55.53 -26.85 31.54
C PHE A 186 -55.16 -26.99 33.03
N VAL A 187 -56.04 -26.51 33.94
CA VAL A 187 -56.98 -27.32 34.77
C VAL A 187 -56.27 -28.40 35.56
#